data_AF-A0A951NW15-F1
#
_entry.id   AF-A0A951NW15-F1
#
_cell.length_a   1.000
_cell.length_b   1.000
_cell.length_c   1.000
_cell.angle_alpha   90.00
_cell.angle_beta   90.00
_cell.angle_gamma   90.00
#
_symmetry.space_group_name_H-M   'P 1'
#
loop_
_entity.id
_entity.type
_entity.pdbx_description
1 polymer ?
#
loop_
_entity_poly.entity_id
_entity_poly.type
_entity_poly.pdbx_seq_one_letter_code
_entity_poly.pdbx_strand_id
1 'polypeptide(L)'
;MRFGKYNVTGITVLNGLGVLVVIYLVGTLGQTIKHNYDLNRQINQLSGQVALLQAQKDQLSYQIKYYGTTSYQQRQAHSQLNLQAPGETEVVLPSPAATPTPAATATARVVKRSNWSQWLSFLTGHNN
;
A
#
# COMPACT_ATOMS: atom_id res chain seq x y z
N MET A 1 -13.81 7.64 -63.76
CA MET A 1 -13.93 7.91 -62.32
C MET A 1 -14.64 9.24 -62.11
N ARG A 2 -15.89 9.24 -61.64
CA ARG A 2 -16.64 10.48 -61.34
C ARG A 2 -16.42 10.79 -59.86
N PHE A 3 -15.57 11.76 -59.54
CA PHE A 3 -15.44 12.27 -58.18
C PHE A 3 -16.72 13.03 -57.84
N GLY A 4 -17.45 12.55 -56.84
CA GLY A 4 -18.67 13.20 -56.34
C GLY A 4 -18.35 14.61 -55.89
N LYS A 5 -19.11 15.58 -56.39
CA LYS A 5 -19.00 16.98 -55.96
C LYS A 5 -19.61 17.09 -54.57
N TYR A 6 -18.76 17.14 -53.54
CA TYR A 6 -19.20 17.38 -52.18
C TYR A 6 -19.64 18.85 -52.06
N ASN A 7 -20.94 19.08 -51.86
CA ASN A 7 -21.45 20.41 -51.56
C ASN A 7 -21.18 20.70 -50.08
N VAL A 8 -20.07 21.38 -49.82
CA VAL A 8 -19.69 21.76 -48.46
C VAL A 8 -20.59 22.92 -48.03
N THR A 9 -21.53 22.65 -47.13
CA THR A 9 -22.39 23.69 -46.55
C THR A 9 -21.66 24.31 -45.35
N GLY A 10 -21.92 25.60 -45.04
CA GLY A 10 -21.24 26.30 -43.93
C GLY A 10 -21.33 25.56 -42.57
N ILE A 11 -22.45 24.87 -42.32
CA ILE A 11 -22.65 24.03 -41.12
C ILE A 11 -21.68 22.85 -41.06
N THR A 12 -21.38 22.21 -42.20
CA THR A 12 -20.44 21.07 -42.25
C THR A 12 -19.01 21.53 -41.92
N VAL A 13 -18.63 22.73 -42.38
CA VAL A 13 -17.32 23.33 -42.06
C VAL A 13 -17.25 23.69 -40.57
N LEU A 14 -18.32 24.28 -40.02
CA LEU A 14 -18.41 24.65 -38.61
C LEU A 14 -18.30 23.41 -37.69
N ASN A 15 -19.04 22.34 -38.02
CA ASN A 15 -18.97 21.09 -37.27
C ASN A 15 -17.58 20.44 -37.35
N GLY A 16 -16.95 20.45 -38.52
CA GLY A 16 -15.58 19.95 -38.70
C GLY A 16 -14.56 20.72 -37.86
N LEU A 17 -14.66 22.06 -37.83
CA LEU A 17 -13.83 22.90 -36.97
C LEU A 17 -14.04 22.60 -35.48
N GLY A 18 -15.29 22.39 -35.05
CA GLY A 18 -15.61 22.01 -33.67
C GLY A 18 -14.94 20.70 -33.26
N VAL A 19 -14.99 19.67 -34.11
CA VAL A 19 -14.33 18.38 -33.87
C VAL A 19 -12.81 18.55 -33.76
N LEU A 20 -12.20 19.37 -34.61
CA LEU A 20 -10.75 19.63 -34.55
C LEU A 20 -10.34 20.31 -33.23
N VAL A 21 -11.14 21.26 -32.74
CA VAL A 21 -10.90 21.91 -31.44
C VAL A 21 -10.99 20.91 -30.29
N VAL A 22 -11.99 20.02 -30.31
CA VAL A 22 -12.14 18.97 -29.30
C VAL A 22 -10.95 18.01 -29.31
N ILE A 23 -10.50 17.57 -30.49
CA ILE A 23 -9.32 16.70 -30.62
C ILE A 23 -8.07 17.38 -30.06
N TYR A 24 -7.88 18.67 -30.36
CA TYR A 24 -6.76 19.46 -29.86
C TYR A 24 -6.78 19.58 -28.33
N LEU A 25 -7.94 19.87 -27.74
CA LEU A 25 -8.11 19.94 -26.28
C LEU A 25 -7.85 18.57 -25.63
N VAL A 26 -8.38 17.48 -26.17
CA VAL A 26 -8.14 16.14 -25.62
C VAL A 26 -6.67 15.74 -25.71
N GLY A 27 -5.99 16.06 -26.82
CA GLY A 27 -4.56 15.79 -26.98
C GLY A 27 -3.68 16.53 -25.99
N THR A 28 -3.98 17.82 -25.75
CA THR A 28 -3.24 18.65 -24.78
C THR A 28 -3.49 18.21 -23.33
N LEU A 29 -4.76 17.98 -22.96
CA LEU A 29 -5.11 17.51 -21.60
C LEU A 29 -4.54 16.11 -21.31
N GLY A 30 -4.52 15.23 -22.31
CA GLY A 30 -4.00 13.87 -22.17
C GLY A 30 -2.52 13.82 -21.80
N GLN A 31 -1.69 14.75 -22.31
CA GLN A 31 -0.27 14.82 -21.97
C GLN A 31 -0.05 15.31 -20.53
N THR A 32 -0.81 16.31 -20.08
CA THR A 32 -0.71 16.86 -18.71
C THR A 32 -1.13 15.86 -17.64
N ILE A 33 -2.14 15.04 -17.91
CA ILE A 33 -2.63 14.01 -16.98
C ILE A 33 -1.58 12.91 -16.79
N LYS A 34 -0.93 12.45 -17.87
CA LYS A 34 0.15 11.45 -17.76
C LYS A 34 1.33 11.97 -16.95
N HIS A 35 1.76 13.20 -17.22
CA HIS A 35 2.87 13.80 -16.49
C HIS A 35 2.57 13.94 -14.99
N ASN A 36 1.38 14.43 -14.63
CA ASN A 36 0.96 14.52 -13.23
C ASN A 36 0.89 13.14 -12.55
N TYR A 37 0.40 12.12 -13.25
CA TYR A 37 0.31 10.77 -12.71
C TYR A 37 1.69 10.16 -12.43
N ASP A 38 2.64 10.36 -13.34
CA ASP A 38 4.02 9.87 -13.19
C ASP A 38 4.76 10.61 -12.06
N LEU A 39 4.56 11.92 -11.91
CA LEU A 39 5.09 12.67 -10.76
C LEU A 39 4.50 12.16 -9.44
N ASN A 40 3.17 11.97 -9.39
CA ASN A 40 2.51 11.53 -8.15
C ASN A 40 2.93 10.09 -7.77
N ARG A 41 3.20 9.23 -8.76
CA ARG A 41 3.80 7.90 -8.56
C ARG A 41 5.19 8.02 -7.93
N GLN A 42 6.04 8.88 -8.45
CA GLN A 42 7.41 9.09 -7.93
C GLN A 42 7.38 9.64 -6.50
N ILE A 43 6.51 10.61 -6.21
CA ILE A 43 6.32 11.14 -4.86
C ILE A 43 5.94 10.02 -3.89
N ASN A 44 4.92 9.22 -4.23
CA ASN A 44 4.49 8.12 -3.38
C ASN A 44 5.61 7.08 -3.14
N GLN A 45 6.41 6.77 -4.16
CA GLN A 45 7.55 5.87 -4.03
C GLN A 45 8.64 6.44 -3.12
N LEU A 46 9.02 7.71 -3.28
CA LEU A 46 10.01 8.37 -2.43
C LEU A 46 9.51 8.50 -0.99
N SER A 47 8.27 8.90 -0.78
CA SER A 47 7.66 8.99 0.56
C SER A 47 7.63 7.64 1.26
N GLY A 48 7.33 6.55 0.54
CA GLY A 48 7.40 5.19 1.07
C GLY A 48 8.82 4.78 1.49
N GLN A 49 9.82 5.10 0.67
CA GLN A 49 11.23 4.83 0.99
C GLN A 49 11.71 5.61 2.22
N VAL A 50 11.34 6.88 2.34
CA VAL A 50 11.66 7.71 3.51
C VAL A 50 11.03 7.13 4.77
N ALA A 51 9.76 6.72 4.72
CA ALA A 51 9.08 6.12 5.87
C ALA A 51 9.74 4.80 6.31
N LEU A 52 10.12 3.94 5.37
CA LEU A 52 10.85 2.70 5.66
C LEU A 52 12.21 2.96 6.30
N LEU A 53 12.97 3.91 5.75
CA LEU A 53 14.30 4.23 6.25
C LEU A 53 14.24 4.86 7.64
N GLN A 54 13.24 5.72 7.89
CA GLN A 54 13.01 6.31 9.21
C GLN A 54 12.63 5.23 10.24
N ALA A 55 11.77 4.28 9.89
CA ALA A 55 11.43 3.15 10.75
C ALA A 55 12.65 2.28 11.08
N GLN A 56 13.52 2.00 10.10
CA GLN A 56 14.77 1.25 10.32
C GLN A 56 15.72 2.01 11.25
N LYS A 57 15.85 3.33 11.06
CA LYS A 57 16.67 4.18 11.92
C LYS A 57 16.17 4.16 13.36
N ASP A 58 14.85 4.28 13.54
CA ASP A 58 14.24 4.27 14.88
C ASP A 58 14.42 2.91 15.55
N GLN A 59 14.20 1.81 14.82
CA GLN A 59 14.47 0.46 15.31
C GLN A 59 15.95 0.29 15.73
N LEU A 60 16.89 0.74 14.90
CA LEU A 60 18.31 0.65 15.21
C LEU A 60 18.67 1.52 16.43
N SER A 61 18.07 2.71 16.55
CA SER A 61 18.22 3.57 17.72
C SER A 61 17.71 2.89 19.00
N TYR A 62 16.56 2.22 18.93
CA TYR A 62 16.04 1.42 20.05
C TYR A 62 16.98 0.27 20.42
N GLN A 63 17.53 -0.44 19.43
CA GLN A 63 18.49 -1.51 19.67
C GLN A 63 19.75 -0.97 20.37
N ILE A 64 20.34 0.12 19.86
CA ILE A 64 21.51 0.77 20.49
C ILE A 64 21.20 1.17 21.93
N LYS A 65 20.05 1.81 22.17
CA LYS A 65 19.62 2.18 23.53
C LYS A 65 19.45 0.95 24.42
N TYR A 66 18.83 -0.10 23.92
CA TYR A 66 18.62 -1.36 24.64
C TYR A 66 19.95 -2.03 25.02
N TYR A 67 20.92 -2.10 24.10
CA TYR A 67 22.27 -2.60 24.38
C TYR A 67 23.04 -1.71 25.38
N GLY A 68 22.75 -0.41 25.39
CA GLY A 68 23.30 0.55 26.36
C GLY A 68 22.62 0.52 27.73
N THR A 69 21.48 -0.16 27.89
CA THR A 69 20.80 -0.25 29.20
C THR A 69 21.45 -1.31 30.09
N THR A 70 21.49 -1.04 31.39
CA THR A 70 21.99 -1.94 32.46
C THR A 70 21.31 -3.32 32.44
N SER A 71 20.08 -3.42 31.90
CA SER A 71 19.34 -4.68 31.73
C SER A 71 19.97 -5.67 30.74
N TYR A 72 20.70 -5.17 29.73
CA TYR A 72 21.44 -6.03 28.79
C TYR A 72 22.78 -6.46 29.40
N GLN A 73 23.43 -5.56 30.13
CA GLN A 73 24.66 -5.86 30.88
C GLN A 73 24.41 -6.90 31.98
N GLN A 74 23.31 -6.79 32.72
CA GLN A 74 22.91 -7.79 33.72
C GLN A 74 22.66 -9.15 33.08
N ARG A 75 21.88 -9.24 31.98
CA ARG A 75 21.66 -10.52 31.29
C ARG A 75 22.93 -11.14 30.72
N GLN A 76 23.82 -10.34 30.14
CA GLN A 76 25.13 -10.81 29.68
C GLN A 76 25.99 -11.30 30.86
N ALA A 77 25.95 -10.64 32.02
CA ALA A 77 26.64 -11.10 33.23
C ALA A 77 26.06 -12.44 33.74
N HIS A 78 24.74 -12.62 33.75
CA HIS A 78 24.12 -13.91 34.09
C HIS A 78 24.50 -15.01 33.09
N SER A 79 24.55 -14.71 31.78
CA SER A 79 24.86 -15.71 30.75
C SER A 79 26.34 -16.05 30.58
N GLN A 80 27.26 -15.10 30.84
CA GLN A 80 28.69 -15.30 30.62
C GLN A 80 29.46 -15.63 31.90
N LEU A 81 29.01 -15.15 33.07
CA LEU A 81 29.78 -15.31 34.31
C LEU A 81 29.23 -16.38 35.25
N ASN A 82 28.05 -16.96 34.99
CA ASN A 82 27.38 -17.87 35.93
C ASN A 82 27.30 -17.29 37.36
N LEU A 83 27.40 -15.96 37.48
CA LEU A 83 27.40 -15.26 38.76
C LEU A 83 25.94 -15.03 39.13
N GLN A 84 25.41 -15.94 39.94
CA GLN A 84 24.28 -15.63 40.81
C GLN A 84 24.64 -14.41 41.65
N ALA A 85 23.76 -13.40 41.67
CA ALA A 85 23.83 -12.37 42.70
C ALA A 85 23.72 -13.06 44.08
N PRO A 86 24.53 -12.67 45.08
CA PRO A 86 24.47 -13.30 46.39
C PRO A 86 23.14 -12.95 47.07
N GLY A 87 22.15 -13.85 46.98
CA GLY A 87 20.87 -13.73 47.69
C GLY A 87 19.59 -14.15 46.95
N GLU A 88 19.62 -14.52 45.66
CA GLU A 88 18.39 -14.95 44.98
C GLU A 88 18.04 -16.41 45.31
N THR A 89 16.98 -16.60 46.10
CA THR A 89 16.41 -17.91 46.41
C THR A 89 15.54 -18.35 45.25
N GLU A 90 15.91 -19.45 44.61
CA GLU A 90 15.18 -20.07 43.49
C GLU A 90 13.85 -20.65 44.00
N VAL A 91 12.74 -19.92 43.77
CA VAL A 91 11.40 -20.45 43.99
C VAL A 91 10.95 -21.13 42.71
N VAL A 92 11.01 -22.46 42.69
CA VAL A 92 10.50 -23.29 41.60
C VAL A 92 8.97 -23.26 41.66
N LEU A 93 8.33 -22.53 40.74
CA LEU A 93 6.89 -22.60 40.55
C LEU A 93 6.53 -23.87 39.74
N PRO A 94 5.60 -24.71 40.22
CA PRO A 94 5.09 -25.83 39.43
C PRO A 94 4.31 -25.31 38.22
N SER A 95 4.63 -25.89 37.06
CA SER A 95 4.02 -25.60 35.77
C SER A 95 2.49 -25.77 35.81
N PRO A 96 1.68 -24.77 35.42
CA PRO A 96 0.26 -24.98 35.22
C PRO A 96 0.04 -25.86 33.98
N ALA A 97 -0.72 -26.93 34.20
CA ALA A 97 -1.09 -27.94 33.21
C ALA A 97 -1.70 -27.34 31.94
N ALA A 98 -1.46 -28.03 30.82
CA ALA A 98 -1.86 -27.67 29.48
C ALA A 98 -3.35 -27.31 29.37
N THR A 99 -3.63 -26.09 28.95
CA THR A 99 -4.95 -25.63 28.53
C THR A 99 -5.31 -26.27 27.18
N PRO A 100 -6.51 -26.87 27.00
CA PRO A 100 -6.91 -27.42 25.73
C PRO A 100 -7.09 -26.32 24.67
N THR A 101 -6.50 -26.56 23.50
CA THR A 101 -6.61 -25.74 22.29
C THR A 101 -8.07 -25.62 21.84
N PRO A 102 -8.62 -24.40 21.66
CA PRO A 102 -9.91 -24.23 21.01
C PRO A 102 -9.79 -24.55 19.51
N ALA A 103 -10.70 -25.37 19.00
CA ALA A 103 -10.78 -25.76 17.60
C ALA A 103 -10.94 -24.54 16.68
N ALA A 104 -10.19 -24.52 15.58
CA ALA A 104 -10.27 -23.50 14.55
C ALA A 104 -11.65 -23.50 13.89
N THR A 105 -12.41 -22.41 14.07
CA THR A 105 -13.62 -22.15 13.29
C THR A 105 -13.21 -21.65 11.91
N ALA A 106 -13.53 -22.42 10.87
CA ALA A 106 -13.34 -22.00 9.49
C ALA A 106 -14.19 -20.75 9.20
N THR A 107 -13.57 -19.58 9.17
CA THR A 107 -14.23 -18.36 8.72
C THR A 107 -14.32 -18.42 7.20
N ALA A 108 -15.55 -18.52 6.68
CA ALA A 108 -15.81 -18.42 5.24
C ALA A 108 -15.21 -17.11 4.70
N ARG A 109 -14.31 -17.23 3.73
CA ARG A 109 -13.65 -16.09 3.09
C ARG A 109 -14.70 -15.32 2.30
N VAL A 110 -15.16 -14.19 2.84
CA VAL A 110 -15.94 -13.21 2.07
C VAL A 110 -15.01 -12.65 0.99
N VAL A 111 -15.17 -13.14 -0.23
CA VAL A 111 -14.47 -12.61 -1.41
C VAL A 111 -14.99 -11.21 -1.66
N LYS A 112 -14.24 -10.22 -1.20
CA LYS A 112 -14.56 -8.80 -1.41
C LYS A 112 -14.44 -8.51 -2.91
N ARG A 113 -15.56 -8.50 -3.65
CA ARG A 113 -15.58 -8.11 -5.07
C ARG A 113 -15.05 -6.67 -5.19
N SER A 114 -14.16 -6.43 -6.14
CA SER A 114 -13.59 -5.10 -6.40
C SER A 114 -14.71 -4.09 -6.69
N ASN A 115 -14.61 -2.88 -6.13
CA ASN A 115 -15.64 -1.85 -6.32
C ASN A 115 -15.85 -1.55 -7.82
N TRP A 116 -14.79 -1.61 -8.62
CA TRP A 116 -14.86 -1.38 -10.07
C TRP A 116 -15.74 -2.40 -10.81
N SER A 117 -15.67 -3.69 -10.43
CA SER A 117 -16.51 -4.70 -11.08
C SER A 117 -17.99 -4.51 -10.77
N GLN A 118 -18.32 -3.93 -9.60
CA GLN A 118 -19.70 -3.64 -9.21
C GLN A 118 -20.28 -2.45 -10.00
N TRP A 119 -19.47 -1.41 -10.24
CA TRP A 119 -19.88 -0.28 -11.08
C TRP A 119 -20.10 -0.73 -12.54
N LEU A 120 -19.25 -1.59 -13.07
CA LEU A 120 -19.39 -2.08 -14.43
C LEU A 120 -20.62 -2.99 -14.60
N SER A 121 -20.95 -3.83 -13.61
CA SER A 121 -22.17 -4.65 -13.63
C SER A 121 -23.44 -3.79 -13.59
N PHE A 122 -23.42 -2.67 -12.84
CA PHE A 122 -24.53 -1.72 -12.79
C PHE A 122 -24.77 -1.06 -14.15
N LEU A 123 -23.71 -0.59 -14.82
CA LEU A 123 -23.82 0.11 -16.11
C LEU A 123 -24.19 -0.81 -17.27
N THR A 124 -23.85 -2.09 -17.19
CA THR A 124 -24.17 -3.09 -18.23
C THR A 124 -25.47 -3.85 -17.97
N GLY A 125 -26.18 -3.54 -16.87
CA GLY A 125 -27.47 -4.15 -16.53
C GLY A 125 -27.39 -5.63 -16.13
N HIS A 126 -26.20 -6.16 -15.85
CA HIS A 126 -26.01 -7.55 -15.44
C HIS A 126 -26.14 -7.66 -13.92
N ASN A 127 -27.36 -7.90 -13.44
CA ASN A 127 -27.65 -8.07 -12.02
C ASN A 127 -27.68 -9.56 -11.65
N ASN A 128 -26.64 -10.06 -10.97
CA ASN A 128 -26.64 -11.33 -10.22
C ASN A 128 -25.59 -11.35 -9.07
#